data_AF-K2D624-F1
#
_entry.id   AF-K2D624-F1
#
_cell.length_a   1.000
_cell.length_b   1.000
_cell.length_c   1.000
_cell.angle_alpha   90.00
_cell.angle_beta   90.00
_cell.angle_gamma   90.00
#
_symmetry.space_group_name_H-M   'P 1'
#
loop_
_entity.id
_entity.type
_entity.pdbx_description
1 polymer ?
#
loop_
_entity_poly.entity_id
_entity_poly.type
_entity_poly.pdbx_seq_one_letter_code
_entity_poly.pdbx_strand_id
1 'polypeptide(L)' 'MTAIGVSRLVVSKLLNHVENSVTAIYDRHSYDKEKKQAMEIWGEKLRDIVSKNMR' A
#
# COMPACT_ATOMS: atom_id res chain seq x y z
N MET A 1 5.11 -4.76 0.46
CA MET A 1 4.93 -3.35 0.08
C MET A 1 5.86 -2.40 0.82
N THR A 2 6.05 -2.52 2.14
CA THR A 2 7.02 -1.67 2.87
C THR A 2 8.46 -1.81 2.37
N ALA A 3 8.88 -3.03 2.04
CA ALA A 3 10.21 -3.30 1.46
C ALA A 3 10.45 -2.63 0.09
N ILE A 4 9.38 -2.18 -0.60
CA ILE A 4 9.46 -1.45 -1.88
C ILE A 4 9.13 0.04 -1.69
N GLY A 5 9.28 0.56 -0.47
CA GLY A 5 9.17 2.00 -0.16
C GLY A 5 7.76 2.52 0.13
N VAL A 6 6.74 1.65 0.19
CA VAL A 6 5.38 2.09 0.54
C VAL A 6 5.28 2.29 2.06
N SER A 7 4.82 3.47 2.49
CA SER A 7 4.61 3.78 3.91
C SER A 7 3.68 2.75 4.59
N ARG A 8 3.99 2.40 5.83
CA ARG A 8 3.16 1.48 6.64
C ARG A 8 1.72 1.99 6.79
N LEU A 9 1.53 3.31 6.85
CA LEU A 9 0.19 3.92 6.91
C LEU A 9 -0.63 3.56 5.67
N VAL A 10 -0.06 3.74 4.47
CA VAL A 10 -0.74 3.45 3.20
C VAL A 10 -1.04 1.96 3.08
N VAL A 11 -0.11 1.09 3.51
CA VAL A 11 -0.36 -0.37 3.58
C VAL A 11 -1.52 -0.69 4.52
N SER A 12 -1.58 -0.06 5.70
CA SER A 12 -2.67 -0.25 6.66
C SER A 12 -4.03 0.15 6.06
N LYS A 13 -4.11 1.29 5.36
CA LYS A 13 -5.35 1.73 4.71
C LYS A 13 -5.75 0.81 3.54
N LEU A 14 -4.79 0.30 2.76
CA LEU A 14 -5.07 -0.70 1.70
C LEU A 14 -5.64 -2.02 2.27
N LEU A 15 -5.11 -2.47 3.40
CA LEU A 15 -5.58 -3.69 4.08
C LEU A 15 -6.90 -3.49 4.84
N ASN A 16 -7.48 -2.28 4.78
CA ASN A 16 -8.65 -1.89 5.57
C ASN A 16 -8.47 -2.19 7.06
N HIS A 17 -7.24 -2.00 7.57
CA HIS A 17 -6.91 -2.29 8.95
C HIS A 17 -7.52 -1.23 9.89
N VAL A 18 -8.14 -1.71 10.97
CA VAL A 18 -8.78 -0.87 11.99
C VAL A 18 -7.71 -0.18 12.85
N GLU A 19 -7.79 1.15 12.94
CA GLU A 19 -6.88 1.96 13.76
C GLU A 19 -7.52 2.34 15.10
N ASN A 20 -6.89 1.98 16.21
CA ASN A 20 -7.42 2.20 17.57
C ASN A 20 -6.91 3.48 18.25
N SER A 21 -6.29 4.40 17.49
CA SER A 21 -5.77 5.66 18.01
C SER A 21 -6.88 6.71 18.10
N VAL A 22 -6.85 7.60 19.11
CA VAL A 22 -7.78 8.75 19.16
C VAL A 22 -7.62 9.63 17.92
N THR A 23 -6.41 9.70 17.36
CA THR A 23 -6.13 10.46 16.14
C THR A 23 -6.86 9.93 14.90
N ALA A 24 -7.28 8.67 14.88
CA ALA A 24 -7.99 8.07 13.76
C ALA A 24 -9.31 8.79 13.44
N ILE A 25 -9.97 9.41 14.42
CA ILE A 25 -11.22 10.18 14.20
C ILE A 25 -10.98 11.46 13.37
N TYR A 26 -9.75 11.98 13.41
CA TYR A 26 -9.35 13.18 12.67
C TYR A 26 -8.82 12.85 11.28
N ASP A 27 -8.39 11.61 11.05
CA ASP A 27 -7.87 11.15 9.78
C ASP A 27 -8.99 10.84 8.78
N ARG A 28 -9.58 11.91 8.25
CA ARG A 28 -10.66 11.87 7.25
C ARG A 28 -10.14 11.73 5.81
N HIS A 29 -8.83 11.64 5.62
CA HIS A 29 -8.24 11.52 4.30
C HIS A 29 -8.43 10.08 3.81
N SER A 30 -8.97 9.90 2.60
CA SER A 30 -9.17 8.57 1.99
C SER A 30 -7.87 7.91 1.51
N TYR A 31 -6.79 8.69 1.32
CA TYR A 31 -5.50 8.26 0.78
C TYR A 31 -5.60 7.61 -0.61
N ASP A 32 -6.61 7.93 -1.42
CA ASP A 32 -6.84 7.24 -2.69
C ASP A 32 -5.65 7.37 -3.66
N LYS A 33 -4.98 8.54 -3.65
CA LYS A 33 -3.80 8.77 -4.48
C LYS A 33 -2.63 7.89 -4.06
N GLU A 34 -2.35 7.83 -2.77
CA GLU A 34 -1.27 7.06 -2.19
C GLU A 34 -1.53 5.56 -2.34
N LYS A 35 -2.77 5.13 -2.13
CA LYS A 35 -3.21 3.74 -2.36
C LYS A 35 -3.00 3.34 -3.82
N LYS A 36 -3.38 4.20 -4.78
CA LYS A 36 -3.15 3.96 -6.21
C LYS A 36 -1.67 3.82 -6.53
N GLN A 37 -0.84 4.77 -6.09
CA GLN A 37 0.61 4.72 -6.30
C GLN A 37 1.24 3.45 -5.71
N ALA A 38 0.84 3.07 -4.49
CA ALA A 38 1.31 1.86 -3.84
C ALA A 38 0.96 0.59 -4.64
N MET A 39 -0.25 0.53 -5.21
CA MET A 39 -0.69 -0.57 -6.06
C MET A 39 0.04 -0.62 -7.40
N GLU A 40 0.35 0.54 -8.00
CA GLU A 40 1.16 0.62 -9.23
C GLU A 40 2.57 0.05 -9.01
N ILE A 41 3.26 0.51 -7.95
CA ILE A 41 4.60 0.01 -7.56
C ILE A 41 4.56 -1.50 -7.28
N TRP A 42 3.52 -1.97 -6.57
CA TRP A 42 3.35 -3.40 -6.33
C TRP A 42 3.12 -4.18 -7.63
N GLY A 43 2.35 -3.63 -8.57
CA GLY A 43 2.13 -4.21 -9.88
C GLY A 43 3.42 -4.40 -10.68
N GLU A 44 4.31 -3.40 -10.69
CA GLU A 44 5.65 -3.54 -11.30
C GLU A 44 6.46 -4.64 -10.63
N LYS A 45 6.52 -4.63 -9.29
CA LYS A 45 7.26 -5.66 -8.55
C LYS A 45 6.73 -7.07 -8.83
N LEU A 46 5.41 -7.22 -8.95
CA LEU A 46 4.78 -8.50 -9.26
C LEU A 46 5.13 -8.97 -10.67
N ARG A 47 5.12 -8.08 -11.67
CA ARG A 47 5.57 -8.38 -13.04
C ARG A 47 7.02 -8.86 -13.07
N ASP A 48 7.90 -8.22 -12.32
CA ASP A 48 9.31 -8.64 -12.22
C ASP A 48 9.46 -10.05 -11.63
N ILE A 49 8.65 -10.39 -10.63
CA ILE A 49 8.68 -11.72 -10.00
C ILE A 49 8.19 -12.78 -10.97
N VAL A 50 7.04 -12.54 -11.60
CA VAL A 50 6.42 -13.52 -12.52
C VAL A 50 7.25 -13.70 -13.79
N SER A 51 7.81 -12.63 -14.34
CA SER A 51 8.67 -12.72 -15.53
C SER A 51 9.99 -13.46 -15.27
N LYS A 52 10.56 -13.34 -14.07
CA LYS A 52 11.74 -14.13 -13.66
C LYS A 52 11.45 -15.61 -13.52
N ASN A 53 10.25 -15.96 -13.02
CA ASN A 53 9.86 -17.36 -12.83
C ASN A 53 9.51 -18.08 -14.14
N MET A 54 9.36 -17.35 -15.24
CA MET A 54 9.03 -17.89 -16.57
C MET A 54 10.26 -18.06 -17.48
N ARG A 55 11.47 -17.86 -16.94
CA ARG A 55 12.75 -18.19 -17.58
C ARG A 55 13.34 -19.43 -16.91
#